data_AF-F3AQL2-F1
#
_entry.id   AF-F3AQL2-F1
#
_cell.length_a   1.000
_cell.length_b   1.000
_cell.length_c   1.000
_cell.angle_alpha   90.00
_cell.angle_beta   90.00
_cell.angle_gamma   90.00
#
_symmetry.space_group_name_H-M   'P 1'
#
loop_
_entity.id
_entity.type
_entity.pdbx_description
1 polymer ?
#
loop_
_entity_poly.entity_id
_entity_poly.type
_entity_poly.pdbx_seq_one_letter_code
_entity_poly.pdbx_strand_id
1 'polypeptide(L)'
;MSKQKVNCAKGTREADLGHAVLSASGSHRWLNCTPSARLELEFENTTSEAAREGTAAHALCEHKLKKFLKKRSKRPVSDYNSDEMEECTDAYAEFVMEQYEEAKKSCKDPVILIEQKLDFSCYVPEGFGTGDCIIISDDKLHIIDFKYGQGIFVEAEHNP
;
A
#
# COMPACT_ATOMS: atom_id res chain seq x y z
N MET A 1 10.71 -22.56 -30.91
CA MET A 1 9.84 -22.55 -29.72
C MET A 1 10.73 -22.47 -28.49
N SER A 2 11.09 -21.26 -28.06
CA SER A 2 11.96 -21.05 -26.90
C SER A 2 11.09 -20.99 -25.65
N LYS A 3 11.30 -21.92 -24.72
CA LYS A 3 10.60 -21.97 -23.43
C LYS A 3 11.18 -20.88 -22.53
N GLN A 4 10.46 -19.76 -22.37
CA GLN A 4 10.78 -18.78 -21.33
C GLN A 4 10.42 -19.37 -19.96
N LYS A 5 11.45 -19.60 -19.15
CA LYS A 5 11.31 -19.98 -17.74
C LYS A 5 10.84 -18.75 -16.96
N VAL A 6 9.68 -18.86 -16.34
CA VAL A 6 9.18 -17.88 -15.37
C VAL A 6 9.97 -18.10 -14.07
N ASN A 7 10.96 -17.26 -13.82
CA ASN A 7 11.66 -17.27 -12.53
C ASN A 7 10.88 -16.40 -11.54
N CYS A 8 10.06 -17.03 -10.70
CA CYS A 8 9.61 -16.43 -9.45
C CYS A 8 10.83 -16.22 -8.54
N ALA A 9 11.32 -14.99 -8.46
CA ALA A 9 12.34 -14.63 -7.48
C ALA A 9 11.70 -14.56 -6.08
N LYS A 10 12.12 -15.49 -5.22
CA LYS A 10 11.86 -15.49 -3.78
C LYS A 10 12.67 -14.39 -3.10
N GLY A 11 11.98 -13.56 -2.32
CA GLY A 11 12.40 -13.11 -1.00
C GLY A 11 13.70 -12.33 -0.86
N THR A 12 13.61 -11.01 -0.95
CA THR A 12 14.32 -10.01 -0.13
C THR A 12 13.51 -8.71 -0.24
N ARG A 13 13.07 -8.12 0.87
CA ARG A 13 12.55 -6.73 0.86
C ARG A 13 13.77 -5.83 0.72
N GLU A 14 14.10 -5.43 -0.50
CA GLU A 14 15.05 -4.35 -0.76
C GLU A 14 14.32 -3.03 -0.51
N ALA A 15 14.71 -2.34 0.56
CA ALA A 15 14.17 -1.05 0.97
C ALA A 15 14.64 0.13 0.08
N ASP A 16 15.02 -0.15 -1.18
CA ASP A 16 15.62 0.83 -2.10
C ASP A 16 15.16 0.64 -3.56
N LEU A 17 14.04 -0.07 -3.78
CA LEU A 17 13.36 -0.06 -5.06
C LEU A 17 12.66 1.28 -5.21
N GLY A 18 13.33 2.23 -5.88
CA GLY A 18 12.77 3.53 -6.24
C GLY A 18 11.35 3.42 -6.82
N HIS A 19 10.54 4.45 -6.61
CA HIS A 19 9.17 4.50 -7.13
C HIS A 19 9.15 4.28 -8.66
N ALA A 20 8.13 3.58 -9.17
CA ALA A 20 7.88 3.55 -10.61
C ALA A 20 7.80 4.98 -11.16
N VAL A 21 8.35 5.22 -12.35
CA VAL A 21 8.34 6.55 -13.00
C VAL A 21 6.92 7.11 -13.11
N LEU A 22 5.95 6.22 -13.34
CA LEU A 22 4.51 6.53 -13.35
C LEU A 22 3.85 5.83 -12.15
N SER A 23 4.30 6.15 -10.94
CA SER A 23 3.74 5.62 -9.70
C SER A 23 2.30 6.10 -9.48
N ALA A 24 1.51 5.28 -8.78
CA ALA A 24 0.14 5.63 -8.39
C ALA A 24 0.10 6.89 -7.50
N SER A 25 0.96 7.00 -6.49
CA SER A 25 1.02 8.19 -5.63
C SER A 25 1.42 9.48 -6.36
N GLY A 26 2.12 9.36 -7.49
CA GLY A 26 2.49 10.46 -8.37
C GLY A 26 1.46 10.80 -9.45
N SER A 27 0.37 10.02 -9.59
CA SER A 27 -0.62 10.10 -10.67
C SER A 27 -1.14 11.50 -10.90
N HIS A 28 -1.54 12.18 -9.83
CA HIS A 28 -2.07 13.53 -9.87
C HIS A 28 -1.10 14.53 -10.51
N ARG A 29 0.22 14.31 -10.44
CA ARG A 29 1.21 15.19 -11.08
C ARG A 29 1.35 14.88 -12.55
N TRP A 30 1.62 13.62 -12.89
CA TRP A 30 1.96 13.25 -14.26
C TRP A 30 0.73 13.14 -15.19
N LEU A 31 -0.48 12.95 -14.66
CA LEU A 31 -1.71 13.10 -15.42
C LEU A 31 -1.95 14.57 -15.83
N ASN A 32 -1.57 15.52 -14.99
CA ASN A 32 -1.70 16.96 -15.26
C ASN A 32 -0.51 17.52 -16.07
N CYS A 33 0.69 16.99 -15.86
CA CYS A 33 1.91 17.40 -16.54
C CYS A 33 2.76 16.16 -16.87
N THR A 34 2.47 15.49 -17.99
CA THR A 34 3.15 14.22 -18.35
C THR A 34 4.68 14.30 -18.39
N PRO A 35 5.31 15.40 -18.88
CA PRO A 35 6.77 15.53 -18.83
C PRO A 35 7.35 15.60 -17.40
N SER A 36 6.55 15.95 -16.39
CA SER A 36 7.02 16.09 -15.00
C SER A 36 7.53 14.77 -14.44
N ALA A 37 6.91 13.63 -14.80
CA ALA A 37 7.33 12.31 -14.33
C ALA A 37 8.80 12.00 -14.65
N ARG A 38 9.29 12.43 -15.82
CA ARG A 38 10.69 12.25 -16.21
C ARG A 38 11.58 13.33 -15.62
N LEU A 39 11.10 14.58 -15.58
CA LEU A 39 11.87 15.68 -15.02
C LEU A 39 12.18 15.47 -13.54
N GLU A 40 11.26 14.90 -12.77
CA GLU A 40 11.44 14.58 -11.35
C GLU A 40 12.60 13.59 -11.09
N LEU A 41 12.97 12.76 -12.06
CA LEU A 41 14.10 11.83 -11.94
C LEU A 41 15.46 12.53 -11.89
N GLU A 42 15.54 13.77 -12.37
CA GLU A 42 16.76 14.58 -12.36
C GLU A 42 17.00 15.27 -11.00
N PHE A 43 16.07 15.12 -10.05
CA PHE A 43 16.14 15.74 -8.72
C PHE A 43 16.09 14.69 -7.62
N GLU A 44 16.71 15.00 -6.48
CA GLU A 44 16.62 14.15 -5.31
C GLU A 44 15.19 14.14 -4.76
N ASN A 45 14.68 12.94 -4.45
CA ASN A 45 13.41 12.81 -3.75
C ASN A 45 13.57 13.34 -2.32
N THR A 46 12.92 14.46 -2.03
CA THR A 46 12.84 15.00 -0.68
C THR A 46 11.63 14.40 0.03
N THR A 47 11.83 13.98 1.29
CA THR A 47 10.74 13.50 2.14
C THR A 47 10.33 14.62 3.09
N SER A 48 9.02 14.80 3.26
CA SER A 48 8.49 15.69 4.30
C SER A 48 8.31 14.92 5.61
N GLU A 49 8.20 15.65 6.72
CA GLU A 49 7.89 15.06 8.02
C GLU A 49 6.57 14.28 7.99
N ALA A 50 5.55 14.83 7.33
CA ALA A 50 4.27 14.17 7.13
C ALA A 50 4.40 12.86 6.32
N ALA A 51 5.27 12.81 5.30
CA ALA A 51 5.51 11.58 4.54
C ALA A 51 6.22 10.51 5.39
N ARG A 52 7.16 10.91 6.26
CA ARG A 52 7.84 10.00 7.20
C ARG A 52 6.86 9.47 8.25
N GLU A 53 6.03 10.34 8.81
CA GLU A 53 5.00 9.99 9.78
C GLU A 53 3.95 9.04 9.18
N GLY A 54 3.46 9.33 7.97
CA GLY A 54 2.58 8.43 7.23
C GLY A 54 3.22 7.06 7.00
N THR A 55 4.48 7.01 6.57
CA THR A 55 5.22 5.74 6.39
C THR A 55 5.27 4.93 7.69
N ALA A 56 5.50 5.58 8.83
CA ALA A 56 5.48 4.92 10.13
C ALA A 56 4.09 4.38 10.49
N ALA A 57 3.03 5.15 10.21
CA ALA A 57 1.66 4.74 10.45
C ALA A 57 1.26 3.51 9.60
N HIS A 58 1.60 3.47 8.31
CA HIS A 58 1.37 2.29 7.46
C HIS A 58 2.12 1.05 7.97
N ALA A 59 3.39 1.21 8.38
CA ALA A 59 4.16 0.11 8.97
C ALA A 59 3.51 -0.43 10.26
N LEU A 60 2.91 0.45 11.07
CA LEU A 60 2.19 0.07 12.28
C LEU A 60 0.86 -0.65 11.93
N CYS A 61 0.10 -0.15 10.95
CA CYS A 61 -1.06 -0.83 10.38
C CYS A 61 -0.75 -2.25 9.90
N GLU A 62 0.32 -2.42 9.10
CA GLU A 62 0.79 -3.73 8.63
C GLU A 62 1.05 -4.66 9.83
N HIS A 63 1.72 -4.15 10.86
CA HIS A 63 2.02 -4.93 12.06
C HIS A 63 0.75 -5.37 12.79
N LYS A 64 -0.18 -4.45 13.05
CA LYS A 64 -1.44 -4.72 13.77
C LYS A 64 -2.30 -5.72 13.01
N LEU A 65 -2.47 -5.55 11.70
CA LEU A 65 -3.20 -6.50 10.85
C LEU A 65 -2.58 -7.90 10.86
N LYS A 66 -1.26 -8.01 10.73
CA LYS A 66 -0.57 -9.31 10.83
C LYS A 66 -0.82 -9.97 12.19
N LYS A 67 -0.82 -9.19 13.27
CA LYS A 67 -1.11 -9.69 14.63
C LYS A 67 -2.53 -10.25 14.74
N PHE A 68 -3.55 -9.54 14.22
CA PHE A 68 -4.93 -10.03 14.16
C PHE A 68 -5.02 -11.35 13.39
N LEU A 69 -4.33 -11.46 12.26
CA LEU A 69 -4.28 -12.68 11.45
C LEU A 69 -3.37 -13.78 12.02
N LYS A 70 -2.83 -13.62 13.23
CA LYS A 70 -1.88 -14.55 13.87
C LYS A 70 -0.63 -14.83 13.02
N LYS A 71 -0.25 -13.89 12.15
CA LYS A 71 0.98 -13.93 11.37
C LYS A 71 2.12 -13.33 12.18
N ARG A 72 3.32 -13.89 12.05
CA ARG A 72 4.51 -13.34 12.71
C ARG A 72 4.81 -11.95 12.17
N SER A 73 4.97 -10.99 13.07
CA SER A 73 5.35 -9.61 12.76
C SER A 73 6.15 -9.02 13.92
N LYS A 74 7.17 -8.22 13.61
CA LYS A 74 7.89 -7.41 14.61
C LYS A 74 7.28 -6.02 14.57
N ARG A 75 6.99 -5.44 15.73
CA ARG A 75 6.50 -4.06 15.79
C ARG A 75 7.56 -3.13 15.20
N PRO A 76 7.21 -2.23 14.28
CA PRO A 76 8.16 -1.26 13.74
C PRO A 76 8.67 -0.34 14.84
N VAL A 77 9.93 0.08 14.72
CA VAL A 77 10.50 1.15 15.55
C VAL A 77 10.34 2.45 14.76
N SER A 78 9.79 3.46 15.40
CA SER A 78 9.48 4.75 14.80
C SER A 78 9.73 5.85 15.81
N ASP A 79 10.18 7.01 15.35
CA ASP A 79 10.24 8.23 16.17
C ASP A 79 8.84 8.85 16.35
N TYR A 80 7.89 8.45 15.49
CA TYR A 80 6.47 8.79 15.56
C TYR A 80 5.73 7.69 16.32
N ASN A 81 5.40 7.94 17.59
CA ASN A 81 4.46 7.14 18.36
C ASN A 81 3.59 8.09 19.19
N SER A 82 2.49 8.54 18.60
CA SER A 82 1.46 9.31 19.30
C SER A 82 0.28 8.40 19.65
N ASP A 83 -0.48 8.77 20.68
CA ASP A 83 -1.73 8.09 21.02
C ASP A 83 -2.73 8.16 19.83
N GLU A 84 -2.75 9.30 19.12
CA GLU A 84 -3.54 9.47 17.90
C GLU A 84 -3.16 8.46 16.81
N MET A 85 -1.87 8.22 16.57
CA MET A 85 -1.43 7.20 15.61
C MET A 85 -1.86 5.81 16.04
N GLU A 86 -1.76 5.47 17.33
CA GLU A 86 -2.22 4.19 17.84
C GLU A 86 -3.73 4.02 17.58
N GLU A 87 -4.55 5.00 17.95
CA GLU A 87 -6.00 4.99 17.74
C GLU A 87 -6.38 4.86 16.25
N CYS A 88 -5.78 5.68 15.36
CA CYS A 88 -6.06 5.61 13.93
C CYS A 88 -5.67 4.26 13.32
N THR A 89 -4.52 3.72 13.71
CA THR A 89 -4.04 2.44 13.18
C THR A 89 -4.78 1.24 13.78
N ASP A 90 -5.31 1.34 15.00
CA ASP A 90 -6.24 0.35 15.57
C ASP A 90 -7.57 0.38 14.82
N ALA A 91 -8.17 1.55 14.62
CA ALA A 91 -9.42 1.70 13.89
C ALA A 91 -9.32 1.15 12.45
N TYR A 92 -8.22 1.43 11.76
CA TYR A 92 -7.95 0.84 10.44
C TYR A 92 -7.90 -0.69 10.50
N ALA A 93 -7.15 -1.25 11.46
CA ALA A 93 -7.01 -2.69 11.57
C ALA A 93 -8.34 -3.38 11.91
N GLU A 94 -9.14 -2.79 12.78
CA GLU A 94 -10.48 -3.25 13.14
C GLU A 94 -11.42 -3.23 11.92
N PHE A 95 -11.45 -2.11 11.18
CA PHE A 95 -12.26 -1.99 9.98
C PHE A 95 -11.91 -3.06 8.93
N VAL A 96 -10.63 -3.23 8.61
CA VAL A 96 -10.18 -4.25 7.65
C VAL A 96 -10.61 -5.66 8.11
N MET A 97 -10.48 -5.95 9.40
CA MET A 97 -10.91 -7.25 9.95
C MET A 97 -12.42 -7.43 9.89
N GLU A 98 -13.22 -6.40 10.15
CA GLU A 98 -14.66 -6.42 9.96
C GLU A 98 -15.02 -6.75 8.50
N GLN A 99 -14.40 -6.07 7.53
CA GLN A 99 -14.61 -6.33 6.11
C GLN A 99 -14.19 -7.75 5.70
N TYR A 100 -13.11 -8.27 6.30
CA TYR A 100 -12.65 -9.63 6.04
C TYR A 100 -13.58 -10.69 6.62
N GLU A 101 -14.10 -10.48 7.84
CA GLU A 101 -15.11 -11.37 8.43
C GLU A 101 -16.45 -11.29 7.67
N GLU A 102 -16.83 -10.13 7.15
CA GLU A 102 -18.00 -9.99 6.28
C GLU A 102 -17.82 -10.80 4.98
N ALA A 103 -16.65 -10.71 4.34
CA ALA A 103 -16.35 -11.48 3.14
C ALA A 103 -16.42 -13.01 3.38
N LYS A 104 -16.07 -13.48 4.59
CA LYS A 104 -16.19 -14.91 4.95
C LYS A 104 -17.62 -15.42 5.06
N LYS A 105 -18.61 -14.53 5.17
CA LYS A 105 -20.03 -14.93 5.21
C LYS A 105 -20.52 -15.38 3.84
N SER A 106 -20.01 -14.79 2.77
CA SER A 106 -20.41 -15.06 1.39
C SER A 106 -19.38 -15.90 0.60
N CYS A 107 -18.11 -15.85 0.98
CA CYS A 107 -17.02 -16.61 0.35
C CYS A 107 -16.37 -17.56 1.36
N LYS A 108 -16.14 -18.82 0.95
CA LYS A 108 -15.59 -19.84 1.84
C LYS A 108 -14.11 -19.62 2.15
N ASP A 109 -13.37 -19.07 1.19
CA ASP A 109 -11.92 -18.91 1.23
C ASP A 109 -11.46 -17.53 0.72
N PRO A 110 -11.96 -16.42 1.32
CA PRO A 110 -11.51 -15.11 0.93
C PRO A 110 -10.02 -14.95 1.23
N VAL A 111 -9.32 -14.24 0.35
CA VAL A 111 -7.88 -13.99 0.47
C VAL A 111 -7.67 -12.56 0.95
N ILE A 112 -6.90 -12.40 2.04
CA ILE A 112 -6.43 -11.10 2.53
C ILE A 112 -4.94 -10.93 2.25
N LEU A 113 -4.61 -9.91 1.47
CA LEU A 113 -3.25 -9.48 1.14
C LEU A 113 -2.96 -8.15 1.84
N ILE A 114 -1.77 -8.01 2.41
CA ILE A 114 -1.35 -6.84 3.20
C ILE A 114 -0.02 -6.35 2.63
N GLU A 115 0.10 -5.04 2.38
CA GLU A 115 1.29 -4.41 1.77
C GLU A 115 1.71 -5.17 0.50
N GLN A 116 0.73 -5.42 -0.37
CA GLN A 116 0.89 -6.26 -1.54
C GLN A 116 1.48 -5.45 -2.68
N LYS A 117 2.67 -5.84 -3.14
CA LYS A 117 3.23 -5.33 -4.40
C LYS A 117 2.37 -5.79 -5.56
N LEU A 118 1.86 -4.84 -6.34
CA LEU A 118 1.05 -5.05 -7.53
C LEU A 118 1.87 -4.69 -8.76
N ASP A 119 2.07 -5.66 -9.64
CA ASP A 119 2.74 -5.47 -10.93
C ASP A 119 1.67 -5.22 -12.01
N PHE A 120 1.74 -4.06 -12.65
CA PHE A 120 0.88 -3.68 -13.78
C PHE A 120 1.71 -3.34 -15.02
N SER A 121 2.93 -3.89 -15.10
CA SER A 121 3.90 -3.65 -16.18
C SER A 121 3.39 -4.00 -17.57
N CYS A 122 2.34 -4.83 -17.64
CA CYS A 122 1.63 -5.14 -18.88
C CYS A 122 0.86 -3.95 -19.48
N TYR A 123 0.53 -2.93 -18.69
CA TYR A 123 -0.16 -1.72 -19.13
C TYR A 123 0.76 -0.50 -19.17
N VAL A 124 1.65 -0.38 -18.18
CA VAL A 124 2.59 0.73 -18.06
C VAL A 124 3.99 0.13 -17.88
N PRO A 125 4.94 0.32 -18.80
CA PRO A 125 6.28 -0.26 -18.67
C PRO A 125 6.91 0.02 -17.29
N GLU A 126 7.44 -1.03 -16.66
CA GLU A 126 8.02 -0.96 -15.30
C GLU A 126 7.04 -0.50 -14.20
N GLY A 127 5.75 -0.50 -14.50
CA GLY A 127 4.68 -0.08 -13.61
C GLY A 127 4.46 -1.06 -12.46
N PHE A 128 4.62 -0.56 -11.24
CA PHE A 128 4.23 -1.27 -10.03
C PHE A 128 3.74 -0.29 -8.96
N GLY A 129 2.99 -0.83 -8.00
CA GLY A 129 2.53 -0.12 -6.81
C GLY A 129 2.43 -1.06 -5.61
N THR A 130 1.98 -0.53 -4.49
CA THR A 130 1.71 -1.30 -3.28
C THR A 130 0.29 -0.99 -2.83
N GLY A 131 -0.53 -2.02 -2.62
CA GLY A 131 -1.82 -1.86 -1.96
C GLY A 131 -1.71 -2.17 -0.47
N ASP A 132 -2.23 -1.29 0.39
CA ASP A 132 -2.14 -1.45 1.84
C ASP A 132 -2.88 -2.71 2.31
N CYS A 133 -4.15 -2.87 1.91
CA CYS A 133 -4.90 -4.09 2.11
C CYS A 133 -5.83 -4.40 0.93
N ILE A 134 -5.82 -5.67 0.52
CA ILE A 134 -6.68 -6.18 -0.55
C ILE A 134 -7.38 -7.43 -0.03
N ILE A 135 -8.71 -7.41 -0.04
CA ILE A 135 -9.55 -8.57 0.27
C ILE A 135 -10.19 -9.04 -1.03
N ILE A 136 -9.96 -10.30 -1.38
CA ILE A 136 -10.50 -10.94 -2.58
C ILE A 136 -11.52 -11.99 -2.13
N SER A 137 -12.76 -11.83 -2.59
CA SER A 137 -13.84 -12.82 -2.47
C SER A 137 -14.41 -13.17 -3.85
N ASP A 138 -15.34 -14.13 -3.91
CA ASP A 138 -15.88 -14.67 -5.16
C ASP A 138 -16.42 -13.60 -6.13
N ASP A 139 -17.12 -12.60 -5.62
CA ASP A 139 -17.82 -11.57 -6.39
C ASP A 139 -17.29 -10.14 -6.16
N LYS A 140 -16.32 -9.96 -5.24
CA LYS A 140 -15.87 -8.63 -4.81
C LYS A 140 -14.35 -8.60 -4.62
N LEU A 141 -13.75 -7.54 -5.14
CA LEU A 141 -12.40 -7.10 -4.79
C LEU A 141 -12.53 -5.84 -3.92
N HIS A 142 -12.11 -5.91 -2.67
CA HIS A 142 -12.12 -4.77 -1.76
C HIS A 142 -10.69 -4.26 -1.59
N ILE A 143 -10.43 -3.05 -2.07
CA ILE A 143 -9.17 -2.35 -1.89
C ILE A 143 -9.37 -1.35 -0.76
N ILE A 144 -8.60 -1.49 0.31
CA ILE A 144 -8.65 -0.62 1.48
C ILE A 144 -7.27 0.05 1.57
N ASP A 145 -7.27 1.36 1.47
CA ASP A 145 -6.09 2.21 1.48
C ASP A 145 -6.16 3.13 2.70
N PHE A 146 -5.12 3.08 3.51
CA PHE A 146 -5.00 3.87 4.72
C PHE A 146 -4.45 5.26 4.38
N LYS A 147 -5.05 6.29 4.98
CA LYS A 147 -4.58 7.66 4.87
C LYS A 147 -4.36 8.21 6.27
N TYR A 148 -3.16 8.76 6.48
CA TYR A 148 -2.76 9.37 7.75
C TYR A 148 -2.22 10.77 7.50
N GLY A 149 -2.67 11.73 8.32
CA GLY A 149 -2.24 13.13 8.24
C GLY A 149 -3.27 14.07 8.88
N GLN A 150 -2.80 15.22 9.35
CA GLN A 150 -3.65 16.22 9.99
C GLN A 150 -4.10 17.31 8.99
N GLY A 151 -5.37 17.73 9.09
CA GLY A 151 -5.85 18.97 8.48
C GLY A 151 -6.21 18.93 6.99
N ILE A 152 -6.01 17.81 6.29
CA ILE A 152 -6.41 17.64 4.89
C ILE A 152 -7.21 16.33 4.77
N PHE A 153 -8.52 16.46 4.59
CA PHE A 153 -9.38 15.33 4.26
C PHE A 153 -9.10 14.88 2.83
N VAL A 154 -8.82 13.59 2.64
CA VAL A 154 -8.60 13.00 1.32
C VAL A 154 -9.82 12.15 1.00
N GLU A 155 -10.62 12.62 0.03
CA GLU A 155 -11.76 11.85 -0.48
C GLU A 155 -11.29 10.67 -1.33
N ALA A 156 -12.03 9.56 -1.25
CA ALA A 156 -11.80 8.43 -2.13
C ALA A 156 -12.29 8.72 -3.57
N GLU A 157 -13.33 9.56 -3.71
CA GLU A 157 -13.83 9.99 -5.01
C GLU A 157 -12.86 10.97 -5.66
N HIS A 158 -12.56 10.76 -6.94
CA HIS A 158 -11.61 11.57 -7.71
C HIS A 158 -10.17 11.60 -7.17
N ASN A 159 -9.74 10.55 -6.45
CA ASN A 159 -8.33 10.34 -6.09
C ASN A 159 -7.65 9.40 -7.11
N PRO A 160 -6.89 9.94 -8.09
CA PRO A 160 -6.31 9.17 -9.20
C PRO A 160 -5.14 8.26 -8.80
#